data_AF-A0A3S4LM48-F1
#
_entry.id   AF-A0A3S4LM48-F1
#
_cell.length_a   1.000
_cell.length_b   1.000
_cell.length_c   1.000
_cell.angle_alpha   90.00
_cell.angle_beta   90.00
_cell.angle_gamma   90.00
#
_symmetry.space_group_name_H-M   'P 1'
#
loop_
_entity.id
_entity.type
_entity.pdbx_description
1 polymer ?
#
loop_
_entity_poly.entity_id
_entity_poly.type
_entity_poly.pdbx_seq_one_letter_code
_entity_poly.pdbx_strand_id
1 'polypeptide(L)'
;MPPLVLPKKDMDPQLVDTQPASVAAWLERLPYTDLAECGKLLGQGLYQLGRVPMDPGQRYKLLKLYLKALDRYYPLLENEAQHGDAVASPKTRLLAAISVKLFANLFLAFKQTLHEKFSRHSLLEREQPKQELLLYTMMAARQYLNISQQSYCPLPAGFWLDCHQLYALALQRGWQDKSLAGDDSLAVIYRQLLLLGLTATNRLSPPTFSWSGNWPMTWRGR
;
A
#
# COMPACT_ATOMS: atom_id res chain seq x y z
N MET A 1 19.54 -1.36 8.36
CA MET A 1 18.07 -1.59 8.38
C MET A 1 17.83 -3.04 8.79
N PRO A 2 16.84 -3.37 9.62
CA PRO A 2 16.55 -4.78 9.97
C PRO A 2 16.25 -5.63 8.72
N PRO A 3 16.47 -6.96 8.79
CA PRO A 3 16.23 -7.85 7.65
C PRO A 3 14.73 -7.96 7.37
N LEU A 4 14.29 -7.34 6.28
CA LEU A 4 12.92 -7.45 5.75
C LEU A 4 12.85 -8.55 4.70
N VAL A 5 11.73 -9.29 4.66
CA VAL A 5 11.48 -10.25 3.58
C VAL A 5 11.08 -9.49 2.32
N LEU A 6 11.92 -9.55 1.27
CA LEU A 6 11.72 -8.82 0.02
C LEU A 6 11.53 -9.78 -1.16
N PRO A 7 10.78 -9.39 -2.20
CA PRO A 7 10.64 -10.20 -3.39
C PRO A 7 11.96 -10.21 -4.17
N LYS A 8 12.21 -11.30 -4.90
CA LYS A 8 13.33 -11.38 -5.84
C LYS A 8 13.09 -10.42 -7.01
N LYS A 9 14.18 -9.86 -7.57
CA LYS A 9 14.15 -9.01 -8.76
C LYS A 9 14.41 -9.86 -10.01
N ASP A 10 13.36 -10.51 -10.49
CA ASP A 10 13.41 -11.46 -11.61
C ASP A 10 12.70 -10.97 -12.87
N MET A 11 12.11 -9.77 -12.84
CA MET A 11 11.41 -9.20 -13.99
C MET A 11 12.39 -8.54 -14.96
N ASP A 12 12.27 -8.86 -16.26
CA ASP A 12 13.04 -8.21 -17.31
C ASP A 12 12.65 -6.72 -17.45
N PRO A 13 13.58 -5.77 -17.27
CA PRO A 13 13.33 -4.35 -17.47
C PRO A 13 12.78 -3.97 -18.84
N GLN A 14 13.10 -4.72 -19.89
CA GLN A 14 12.64 -4.41 -21.25
C GLN A 14 11.14 -4.66 -21.44
N LEU A 15 10.53 -5.48 -20.58
CA LEU A 15 9.12 -5.85 -20.64
C LEU A 15 8.23 -4.97 -19.75
N VAL A 16 8.82 -4.05 -18.98
CA VAL A 16 8.09 -3.18 -18.05
C VAL A 16 8.28 -1.73 -18.48
N ASP A 17 7.17 -1.02 -18.73
CA ASP A 17 7.24 0.41 -18.96
C ASP A 17 7.59 1.14 -17.66
N THR A 18 8.75 1.79 -17.66
CA THR A 18 9.29 2.52 -16.51
C THR A 18 9.38 4.03 -16.76
N GLN A 19 8.84 4.51 -17.90
CA GLN A 19 8.86 5.93 -18.26
C GLN A 19 7.72 6.67 -17.55
N PRO A 20 8.00 7.66 -16.68
CA PRO A 20 6.97 8.30 -15.85
C PRO A 20 5.79 8.89 -16.62
N ALA A 21 6.04 9.51 -17.79
CA ALA A 21 4.98 10.09 -18.61
C ALA A 21 4.07 9.01 -19.22
N SER A 22 4.65 7.91 -19.69
CA SER A 22 3.91 6.80 -20.27
C SER A 22 3.10 6.05 -19.22
N VAL A 23 3.72 5.76 -18.06
CA VAL A 23 3.04 5.16 -16.90
C VAL A 23 1.91 6.06 -16.40
N ALA A 24 2.11 7.37 -16.30
CA ALA A 24 1.05 8.30 -15.92
C ALA A 24 -0.12 8.28 -16.93
N ALA A 25 0.17 8.35 -18.23
CA ALA A 25 -0.84 8.30 -19.27
C ALA A 25 -1.60 6.96 -19.31
N TRP A 26 -0.93 5.84 -18.98
CA TRP A 26 -1.57 4.54 -18.82
C TRP A 26 -2.51 4.53 -17.60
N LEU A 27 -2.06 4.99 -16.43
CA LEU A 27 -2.86 5.05 -15.20
C LEU A 27 -4.13 5.91 -15.34
N GLU A 28 -4.07 7.02 -16.08
CA GLU A 28 -5.24 7.87 -16.35
C GLU A 28 -6.29 7.21 -17.25
N ARG A 29 -5.87 6.25 -18.10
CA ARG A 29 -6.73 5.54 -19.06
C ARG A 29 -7.29 4.21 -18.53
N LEU A 30 -7.00 3.85 -17.28
CA LEU A 30 -7.54 2.63 -16.67
C LEU A 30 -9.08 2.63 -16.67
N PRO A 31 -9.72 1.45 -16.76
CA PRO A 31 -11.18 1.35 -16.82
C PRO A 31 -11.81 1.53 -15.44
N TYR A 32 -11.84 2.75 -14.90
CA TYR A 32 -12.40 3.04 -13.56
C TYR A 32 -13.90 2.72 -13.40
N THR A 33 -14.61 2.43 -14.50
CA THR A 33 -15.99 1.94 -14.48
C THR A 33 -16.08 0.42 -14.28
N ASP A 34 -15.02 -0.33 -14.60
CA ASP A 34 -14.88 -1.76 -14.30
C ASP A 34 -13.83 -1.91 -13.19
N LEU A 35 -14.28 -1.87 -11.94
CA LEU A 35 -13.38 -1.92 -10.79
C LEU A 35 -12.59 -3.22 -10.67
N ALA A 36 -13.12 -4.33 -11.20
CA ALA A 36 -12.42 -5.60 -11.15
C ALA A 36 -11.23 -5.57 -12.11
N GLU A 37 -11.44 -5.11 -13.35
CA GLU A 37 -10.37 -5.00 -14.33
C GLU A 37 -9.35 -3.92 -13.95
N CYS A 38 -9.82 -2.74 -13.50
CA CYS A 38 -8.94 -1.68 -13.02
C CYS A 38 -8.05 -2.16 -11.86
N GLY A 39 -8.63 -2.85 -10.87
CA GLY A 39 -7.87 -3.39 -9.73
C GLY A 39 -6.85 -4.45 -10.13
N LYS A 40 -7.18 -5.33 -11.10
CA LYS A 40 -6.24 -6.32 -11.65
C LYS A 40 -5.06 -5.65 -12.34
N LEU A 41 -5.33 -4.66 -13.20
CA LEU A 41 -4.29 -3.93 -13.95
C LEU A 41 -3.36 -3.15 -13.00
N LEU A 42 -3.93 -2.44 -12.01
CA LEU A 42 -3.15 -1.77 -10.96
C LEU A 42 -2.28 -2.78 -10.18
N GLY A 43 -2.87 -3.90 -9.78
CA GLY A 43 -2.20 -4.94 -9.02
C GLY A 43 -1.05 -5.58 -9.80
N GLN A 44 -1.23 -5.84 -11.10
CA GLN A 44 -0.20 -6.36 -11.99
C GLN A 44 0.92 -5.35 -12.20
N GLY A 45 0.61 -4.08 -12.44
CA GLY A 45 1.60 -3.02 -12.59
C GLY A 45 2.47 -2.86 -11.35
N LEU A 46 1.88 -2.84 -10.15
CA LEU A 46 2.63 -2.81 -8.87
C LEU A 46 3.47 -4.07 -8.64
N TYR A 47 2.94 -5.24 -8.99
CA TYR A 47 3.67 -6.50 -8.91
C TYR A 47 4.95 -6.48 -9.74
N GLN A 48 4.85 -5.99 -10.99
CA GLN A 48 5.97 -5.85 -11.92
C GLN A 48 6.94 -4.76 -11.44
N LEU A 49 6.43 -3.61 -11.01
CA LEU A 49 7.23 -2.48 -10.53
C LEU A 49 8.11 -2.83 -9.32
N GLY A 50 7.61 -3.68 -8.42
CA GLY A 50 8.42 -4.20 -7.31
C GLY A 50 9.58 -5.09 -7.77
N ARG A 51 9.40 -5.88 -8.83
CA ARG A 51 10.36 -6.91 -9.25
C ARG A 51 11.33 -6.48 -10.34
N VAL A 52 11.08 -5.35 -11.00
CA VAL A 52 12.00 -4.82 -12.00
C VAL A 52 13.25 -4.19 -11.33
N PRO A 53 14.47 -4.59 -11.74
CA PRO A 53 15.68 -3.92 -11.28
C PRO A 53 15.74 -2.50 -11.86
N MET A 54 15.71 -1.50 -10.97
CA MET A 54 15.77 -0.08 -11.32
C MET A 54 16.28 0.75 -10.14
N ASP A 55 16.59 2.02 -10.41
CA ASP A 55 16.89 3.01 -9.39
C ASP A 55 15.71 3.20 -8.41
N PRO A 56 15.92 3.13 -7.08
CA PRO A 56 14.84 3.28 -6.11
C PRO A 56 14.26 4.70 -6.08
N GLY A 57 15.00 5.73 -6.51
CA GLY A 57 14.45 7.07 -6.71
C GLY A 57 13.47 7.12 -7.88
N GLN A 58 13.79 6.46 -9.00
CA GLN A 58 12.86 6.28 -10.12
C GLN A 58 11.65 5.44 -9.70
N ARG A 59 11.85 4.30 -9.00
CA ARG A 59 10.74 3.49 -8.48
C ARG A 59 9.83 4.30 -7.56
N TYR A 60 10.40 5.12 -6.69
CA TYR A 60 9.62 5.99 -5.81
C TYR A 60 8.76 7.00 -6.60
N LYS A 61 9.31 7.63 -7.65
CA LYS A 61 8.53 8.52 -8.52
C LYS A 61 7.35 7.78 -9.17
N LEU A 62 7.57 6.56 -9.68
CA LEU A 62 6.52 5.75 -10.28
C LEU A 62 5.46 5.34 -9.25
N LEU A 63 5.87 4.90 -8.06
CA LEU A 63 4.95 4.55 -6.97
C LEU A 63 4.01 5.71 -6.60
N LYS A 64 4.50 6.96 -6.62
CA LYS A 64 3.63 8.13 -6.40
C LYS A 64 2.56 8.32 -7.49
N LEU A 65 2.83 7.91 -8.73
CA LEU A 65 1.81 7.90 -9.78
C LEU A 65 0.73 6.85 -9.47
N TYR A 66 1.13 5.65 -9.03
CA TYR A 66 0.19 4.62 -8.59
C TYR A 66 -0.65 5.09 -7.39
N LEU A 67 -0.05 5.79 -6.43
CA LEU A 67 -0.80 6.39 -5.32
C LEU A 67 -1.87 7.37 -5.80
N LYS A 68 -1.56 8.22 -6.79
CA LYS A 68 -2.55 9.12 -7.42
C LYS A 68 -3.67 8.35 -8.11
N ALA A 69 -3.37 7.23 -8.77
CA ALA A 69 -4.41 6.37 -9.35
C ALA A 69 -5.29 5.72 -8.26
N LEU A 70 -4.69 5.34 -7.13
CA LEU A 70 -5.40 4.79 -5.98
C LEU A 70 -6.30 5.82 -5.28
N ASP A 71 -5.92 7.11 -5.22
CA ASP A 71 -6.80 8.20 -4.76
C ASP A 71 -8.14 8.24 -5.54
N ARG A 72 -8.12 7.85 -6.82
CA ARG A 72 -9.32 7.77 -7.67
C ARG A 72 -10.03 6.42 -7.55
N TYR A 73 -9.28 5.33 -7.55
CA TYR A 73 -9.83 3.97 -7.54
C TYR A 73 -10.50 3.61 -6.21
N TYR A 74 -9.85 3.97 -5.10
CA TYR A 74 -10.25 3.48 -3.79
C TYR A 74 -11.65 3.96 -3.36
N PRO A 75 -12.04 5.25 -3.48
CA PRO A 75 -13.40 5.68 -3.13
C PRO A 75 -14.50 4.97 -3.94
N LEU A 76 -14.22 4.60 -5.19
CA LEU A 76 -15.16 3.84 -6.03
C LEU A 76 -15.34 2.41 -5.49
N LEU A 77 -14.25 1.79 -5.04
CA LEU A 77 -14.25 0.48 -4.40
C LEU A 77 -15.04 0.50 -3.09
N GLU A 78 -14.81 1.52 -2.24
CA GLU A 78 -15.56 1.68 -0.97
C GLU A 78 -17.06 1.82 -1.26
N ASN A 79 -17.42 2.65 -2.24
CA ASN A 79 -18.81 2.86 -2.63
C ASN A 79 -19.50 1.57 -3.11
N GLU A 80 -18.84 0.78 -3.97
CA GLU A 80 -19.40 -0.51 -4.43
C GLU A 80 -19.62 -1.48 -3.28
N ALA A 81 -18.74 -1.49 -2.30
CA ALA A 81 -18.86 -2.39 -1.16
C ALA A 81 -19.83 -1.90 -0.08
N GLN A 82 -20.21 -0.62 -0.04
CA GLN A 82 -21.34 -0.11 0.77
C GLN A 82 -22.70 -0.51 0.20
N HIS A 83 -22.81 -0.53 -1.13
CA HIS A 83 -24.08 -0.79 -1.83
C HIS A 83 -24.29 -2.26 -2.18
N GLY A 84 -23.22 -3.06 -2.15
CA GLY A 84 -23.30 -4.51 -2.32
C GLY A 84 -23.71 -5.21 -1.01
N ASP A 85 -24.47 -6.30 -1.12
CA ASP A 85 -24.70 -7.20 0.01
C ASP A 85 -23.36 -7.80 0.44
N ALA A 86 -22.78 -7.25 1.51
CA ALA A 86 -21.34 -7.25 1.84
C ALA A 86 -20.75 -8.66 2.07
N VAL A 87 -21.60 -9.68 2.14
CA VAL A 87 -21.29 -11.02 2.60
C VAL A 87 -21.58 -12.08 1.54
N ALA A 88 -22.46 -11.79 0.57
CA ALA A 88 -23.07 -12.82 -0.27
C ALA A 88 -22.70 -12.75 -1.75
N SER A 89 -22.42 -11.55 -2.31
CA SER A 89 -22.27 -11.43 -3.76
C SER A 89 -20.92 -11.96 -4.28
N PRO A 90 -20.88 -12.75 -5.38
CA PRO A 90 -19.64 -13.15 -6.04
C PRO A 90 -18.77 -11.96 -6.46
N LYS A 91 -19.40 -10.83 -6.84
CA LYS A 91 -18.73 -9.59 -7.23
C LYS A 91 -17.94 -8.98 -6.06
N THR A 92 -18.55 -8.89 -4.89
CA THR A 92 -17.92 -8.35 -3.68
C THR A 92 -16.72 -9.19 -3.27
N ARG A 93 -16.85 -10.53 -3.28
CA ARG A 93 -15.72 -11.44 -2.98
C ARG A 93 -14.59 -11.32 -3.99
N LEU A 94 -14.92 -11.18 -5.28
CA LEU A 94 -13.93 -10.97 -6.32
C LEU A 94 -13.16 -9.67 -6.11
N LEU A 95 -13.87 -8.56 -5.87
CA LEU A 95 -13.25 -7.26 -5.61
C LEU A 95 -12.38 -7.31 -4.36
N ALA A 96 -12.86 -7.90 -3.27
CA ALA A 96 -12.10 -8.12 -2.04
C ALA A 96 -10.78 -8.86 -2.29
N ALA A 97 -10.81 -9.99 -3.02
CA ALA A 97 -9.61 -10.74 -3.36
C ALA A 97 -8.62 -9.94 -4.23
N ILE A 98 -9.13 -9.16 -5.19
CA ILE A 98 -8.32 -8.25 -6.01
C ILE A 98 -7.65 -7.19 -5.13
N SER A 99 -8.41 -6.58 -4.22
CA SER A 99 -7.94 -5.53 -3.31
C SER A 99 -6.87 -6.05 -2.34
N VAL A 100 -7.07 -7.21 -1.73
CA VAL A 100 -6.04 -7.86 -0.87
C VAL A 100 -4.72 -7.98 -1.64
N LYS A 101 -4.76 -8.50 -2.86
CA LYS A 101 -3.55 -8.66 -3.71
C LYS A 101 -2.94 -7.32 -4.10
N LEU A 102 -3.77 -6.34 -4.46
CA LEU A 102 -3.35 -4.99 -4.84
C LEU A 102 -2.58 -4.30 -3.70
N PHE A 103 -3.14 -4.27 -2.50
CA PHE A 103 -2.52 -3.62 -1.34
C PHE A 103 -1.33 -4.40 -0.78
N ALA A 104 -1.31 -5.74 -0.92
CA ALA A 104 -0.12 -6.53 -0.66
C ALA A 104 1.05 -6.12 -1.57
N ASN A 105 0.79 -5.99 -2.88
CA ASN A 105 1.80 -5.55 -3.85
C ASN A 105 2.26 -4.11 -3.57
N LEU A 106 1.34 -3.21 -3.19
CA LEU A 106 1.65 -1.83 -2.82
C LEU A 106 2.61 -1.79 -1.62
N PHE A 107 2.24 -2.46 -0.53
CA PHE A 107 3.07 -2.57 0.68
C PHE A 107 4.46 -3.11 0.35
N LEU A 108 4.52 -4.18 -0.43
CA LEU A 108 5.79 -4.82 -0.80
C LEU A 108 6.68 -3.90 -1.64
N ALA A 109 6.12 -3.21 -2.63
CA ALA A 109 6.87 -2.32 -3.52
C ALA A 109 7.43 -1.11 -2.77
N PHE A 110 6.65 -0.50 -1.85
CA PHE A 110 7.13 0.56 -0.97
C PHE A 110 8.22 0.08 0.00
N LYS A 111 7.97 -1.04 0.67
CA LYS A 111 8.92 -1.67 1.61
C LYS A 111 10.27 -1.96 0.94
N GLN A 112 10.24 -2.51 -0.26
CA GLN A 112 11.44 -2.80 -1.04
C GLN A 112 12.16 -1.51 -1.48
N THR A 113 11.43 -0.50 -1.95
CA THR A 113 12.02 0.78 -2.35
C THR A 113 12.70 1.46 -1.16
N LEU A 114 12.07 1.43 0.01
CA LEU A 114 12.64 1.91 1.27
C LEU A 114 13.92 1.17 1.62
N HIS A 115 13.91 -0.17 1.55
CA HIS A 115 15.11 -0.99 1.80
C HIS A 115 16.27 -0.56 0.92
N GLU A 116 16.04 -0.48 -0.39
CA GLU A 116 17.08 -0.12 -1.36
C GLU A 116 17.61 1.30 -1.15
N LYS A 117 16.74 2.24 -0.74
CA LYS A 117 17.15 3.59 -0.34
C LYS A 117 18.07 3.59 0.88
N PHE A 118 17.82 2.74 1.87
CA PHE A 118 18.70 2.63 3.03
C PHE A 118 20.00 1.88 2.78
N SER A 119 20.00 0.92 1.85
CA SER A 119 21.20 0.16 1.49
C SER A 119 22.18 0.96 0.63
N ARG A 120 21.74 2.08 0.04
CA ARG A 120 22.61 2.99 -0.69
C ARG A 120 23.23 4.00 0.28
N HIS A 121 24.52 3.86 0.53
CA HIS A 121 25.28 4.83 1.34
C HIS A 121 25.64 6.04 0.49
N SER A 122 24.92 7.14 0.67
CA SER A 122 25.33 8.46 0.18
C SER A 122 25.23 9.46 1.32
N LEU A 123 26.37 10.08 1.66
CA LEU A 123 26.48 11.07 2.75
C LEU A 123 25.71 12.36 2.44
N LEU A 124 25.30 12.57 1.17
CA LEU A 124 24.59 13.76 0.71
C LEU A 124 23.10 13.51 0.42
N GLU A 125 22.59 12.30 0.67
CA GLU A 125 21.19 11.99 0.38
C GLU A 125 20.26 12.59 1.43
N ARG A 126 19.26 13.36 0.97
CA ARG A 126 18.23 13.92 1.85
C ARG A 126 17.44 12.80 2.52
N GLU A 127 17.10 12.99 3.80
CA GLU A 127 16.32 12.01 4.56
C GLU A 127 14.81 12.08 4.26
N GLN A 128 14.32 13.21 3.72
CA GLN A 128 12.89 13.40 3.42
C GLN A 128 12.29 12.28 2.53
N PRO A 129 12.89 11.87 1.39
CA PRO A 129 12.36 10.75 0.61
C PRO A 129 12.28 9.42 1.37
N LYS A 130 13.21 9.18 2.32
CA LYS A 130 13.19 7.96 3.17
C LYS A 130 12.05 8.05 4.19
N GLN A 131 11.82 9.23 4.77
CA GLN A 131 10.69 9.50 5.67
C GLN A 131 9.35 9.29 4.95
N GLU A 132 9.18 9.87 3.77
CA GLU A 132 7.96 9.73 2.97
C GLU A 132 7.74 8.27 2.56
N LEU A 133 8.77 7.57 2.09
CA LEU A 133 8.68 6.13 1.77
C LEU A 133 8.26 5.30 2.99
N LEU A 134 8.79 5.60 4.18
CA LEU A 134 8.42 4.91 5.42
C LEU A 134 6.94 5.16 5.78
N LEU A 135 6.49 6.42 5.70
CA LEU A 135 5.09 6.80 5.88
C LEU A 135 4.17 6.05 4.93
N TYR A 136 4.45 6.10 3.63
CA TYR A 136 3.67 5.39 2.61
C TYR A 136 3.68 3.87 2.82
N THR A 137 4.81 3.29 3.24
CA THR A 137 4.89 1.87 3.58
C THR A 137 3.96 1.51 4.73
N MET A 138 3.93 2.32 5.80
CA MET A 138 3.07 2.07 6.98
C MET A 138 1.59 2.29 6.67
N MET A 139 1.25 3.30 5.87
CA MET A 139 -0.12 3.52 5.38
C MET A 139 -0.60 2.34 4.52
N ALA A 140 0.26 1.83 3.62
CA ALA A 140 -0.04 0.65 2.81
C ALA A 140 -0.20 -0.61 3.66
N ALA A 141 0.62 -0.78 4.71
CA ALA A 141 0.48 -1.88 5.67
C ALA A 141 -0.86 -1.83 6.41
N ARG A 142 -1.25 -0.65 6.91
CA ARG A 142 -2.54 -0.44 7.59
C ARG A 142 -3.69 -0.83 6.69
N GLN A 143 -3.64 -0.40 5.44
CA GLN A 143 -4.73 -0.69 4.50
C GLN A 143 -4.76 -2.15 4.07
N TYR A 144 -3.59 -2.76 3.90
CA TYR A 144 -3.49 -4.18 3.62
C TYR A 144 -4.10 -5.02 4.75
N LEU A 145 -3.81 -4.70 6.02
CA LEU A 145 -4.42 -5.35 7.19
C LEU A 145 -5.95 -5.18 7.19
N ASN A 146 -6.43 -3.95 7.02
CA ASN A 146 -7.87 -3.63 7.05
C ASN A 146 -8.65 -4.48 6.03
N ILE A 147 -8.24 -4.46 4.76
CA ILE A 147 -8.91 -5.22 3.71
C ILE A 147 -8.77 -6.73 3.94
N SER A 148 -7.60 -7.20 4.38
CA SER A 148 -7.40 -8.63 4.64
C SER A 148 -8.34 -9.13 5.72
N GLN A 149 -8.52 -8.37 6.80
CA GLN A 149 -9.45 -8.72 7.87
C GLN A 149 -10.91 -8.73 7.42
N GLN A 150 -11.33 -7.71 6.67
CA GLN A 150 -12.69 -7.64 6.11
C GLN A 150 -12.98 -8.81 5.15
N SER A 151 -11.94 -9.25 4.43
CA SER A 151 -12.03 -10.35 3.46
C SER A 151 -11.82 -11.73 4.07
N TYR A 152 -11.61 -11.83 5.39
CA TYR A 152 -11.18 -13.05 6.09
C TYR A 152 -9.96 -13.72 5.44
N CYS A 153 -9.06 -12.92 4.87
CA CYS A 153 -7.84 -13.38 4.23
C CYS A 153 -6.69 -13.36 5.26
N PRO A 154 -5.97 -14.49 5.46
CA PRO A 154 -4.83 -14.51 6.36
C PRO A 154 -3.70 -13.63 5.80
N LEU A 155 -3.03 -12.91 6.71
CA LEU A 155 -1.81 -12.18 6.37
C LEU A 155 -0.62 -13.13 6.20
N PRO A 156 0.36 -12.79 5.35
CA PRO A 156 1.57 -13.59 5.18
C PRO A 156 2.39 -13.62 6.48
N ALA A 157 3.10 -14.72 6.68
CA ALA A 157 4.07 -14.84 7.76
C ALA A 157 5.09 -13.69 7.68
N GLY A 158 5.37 -13.05 8.81
CA GLY A 158 6.31 -11.93 8.90
C GLY A 158 5.70 -10.54 8.73
N PHE A 159 4.41 -10.39 8.36
CA PHE A 159 3.76 -9.07 8.23
C PHE A 159 3.93 -8.21 9.50
N TRP A 160 3.63 -8.77 10.68
CA TRP A 160 3.76 -8.07 11.94
C TRP A 160 5.21 -7.72 12.26
N LEU A 161 6.14 -8.65 12.00
CA LEU A 161 7.56 -8.41 12.19
C LEU A 161 8.05 -7.25 11.32
N ASP A 162 7.66 -7.20 10.04
CA ASP A 162 7.96 -6.07 9.15
C ASP A 162 7.42 -4.75 9.74
N CYS A 163 6.17 -4.72 10.20
CA CYS A 163 5.56 -3.52 10.78
C CYS A 163 6.32 -3.04 12.04
N HIS A 164 6.68 -3.95 12.94
CA HIS A 164 7.47 -3.63 14.13
C HIS A 164 8.86 -3.10 13.77
N GLN A 165 9.51 -3.71 12.79
CA GLN A 165 10.83 -3.30 12.31
C GLN A 165 10.81 -1.92 11.64
N LEU A 166 9.77 -1.62 10.85
CA LEU A 166 9.55 -0.30 10.25
C LEU A 166 9.32 0.77 11.32
N TYR A 167 8.54 0.46 12.37
CA TYR A 167 8.34 1.41 13.47
C TYR A 167 9.58 1.59 14.36
N ALA A 168 10.33 0.52 14.62
CA ALA A 168 11.61 0.60 15.33
C ALA A 168 12.62 1.47 14.58
N LEU A 169 12.64 1.38 13.24
CA LEU A 169 13.41 2.29 12.39
C LEU A 169 12.98 3.75 12.55
N ALA A 170 11.67 4.01 12.61
CA ALA A 170 11.15 5.36 12.86
C ALA A 170 11.64 5.91 14.21
N LEU A 171 11.58 5.12 15.28
CA LEU A 171 12.06 5.50 16.61
C LEU A 171 13.57 5.79 16.61
N GLN A 172 14.37 4.90 16.01
CA GLN A 172 15.83 5.07 15.93
C GLN A 172 16.23 6.38 15.23
N ARG A 173 15.44 6.84 14.26
CA ARG A 173 15.69 8.04 13.47
C ARG A 173 14.98 9.30 14.00
N GLY A 174 14.18 9.19 15.06
CA GLY A 174 13.35 10.29 15.57
C GLY A 174 12.23 10.71 14.62
N TRP A 175 11.69 9.78 13.84
CA TRP A 175 10.66 10.04 12.81
C TRP A 175 9.25 9.66 13.24
N GLN A 176 9.06 9.15 14.45
CA GLN A 176 7.77 8.65 14.92
C GLN A 176 6.63 9.70 14.85
N ASP A 177 6.96 10.98 15.00
CA ASP A 177 6.00 12.09 14.96
C ASP A 177 5.91 12.75 13.57
N LYS A 178 6.63 12.23 12.57
CA LYS A 178 6.51 12.71 11.19
C LYS A 178 5.21 12.18 10.57
N SER A 179 4.57 13.04 9.80
CA SER A 179 3.38 12.76 9.00
C SER A 179 3.51 13.38 7.62
N LEU A 180 2.66 12.94 6.68
CA LEU A 180 2.41 13.68 5.45
C LEU A 180 1.39 14.79 5.73
N ALA A 181 1.35 15.82 4.89
CA ALA A 181 0.46 16.96 5.10
C ALA A 181 -1.02 16.54 5.05
N GLY A 182 -1.69 16.55 6.22
CA GLY A 182 -3.09 16.14 6.36
C GLY A 182 -3.31 14.67 6.75
N ASP A 183 -2.22 13.92 6.97
CA ASP A 183 -2.25 12.52 7.40
C ASP A 183 -1.80 12.35 8.86
N ASP A 184 -2.02 11.14 9.36
CA ASP A 184 -1.50 10.68 10.64
C ASP A 184 0.03 10.62 10.70
N SER A 185 0.57 10.75 11.92
CA SER A 185 1.97 10.45 12.16
C SER A 185 2.26 8.94 12.12
N LEU A 186 3.52 8.58 11.88
CA LEU A 186 3.98 7.19 11.92
C LEU A 186 3.57 6.46 13.20
N ALA A 187 3.66 7.13 14.35
CA ALA A 187 3.25 6.58 15.64
C ALA A 187 1.74 6.32 15.73
N VAL A 188 0.92 7.21 15.16
CA VAL A 188 -0.54 7.03 15.10
C VAL A 188 -0.89 5.85 14.20
N ILE A 189 -0.30 5.77 13.00
CA ILE A 189 -0.53 4.67 12.04
C ILE A 189 -0.14 3.33 12.67
N TYR A 190 1.00 3.27 13.36
CA TYR A 190 1.45 2.06 14.04
C TYR A 190 0.48 1.61 15.15
N ARG A 191 -0.03 2.53 15.97
CA ARG A 191 -1.03 2.18 16.98
C ARG A 191 -2.32 1.66 16.36
N GLN A 192 -2.78 2.24 15.26
CA GLN A 192 -3.96 1.74 14.55
C GLN A 192 -3.74 0.34 13.98
N LEU A 193 -2.55 0.07 13.41
CA LEU A 193 -2.17 -1.28 13.00
C LEU A 193 -2.31 -2.27 14.16
N LEU A 194 -1.75 -1.96 15.33
CA LEU A 194 -1.86 -2.83 16.51
C LEU A 194 -3.32 -3.01 16.97
N LEU A 195 -4.09 -1.92 17.02
CA LEU A 195 -5.51 -1.98 17.43
C LEU A 195 -6.33 -2.82 16.46
N LEU A 196 -6.16 -2.64 15.15
CA LEU A 196 -6.79 -3.49 14.12
C LEU A 196 -6.36 -4.96 14.27
N GLY A 197 -5.07 -5.22 14.55
CA GLY A 197 -4.58 -6.57 14.79
C GLY A 197 -5.19 -7.27 16.00
N LEU A 198 -5.52 -6.50 17.03
CA LEU A 198 -6.12 -6.99 18.28
C LEU A 198 -7.64 -7.16 18.20
N THR A 199 -8.31 -6.40 17.33
CA THR A 199 -9.74 -6.61 17.07
C THR A 199 -9.90 -7.94 16.33
N ALA A 200 -10.25 -8.99 17.07
CA ALA A 200 -10.59 -10.29 16.51
C ALA A 200 -11.82 -10.15 15.60
N THR A 201 -11.62 -9.97 14.29
CA THR A 201 -12.69 -9.92 13.30
C THR A 201 -13.50 -11.22 13.20
N ASN A 202 -13.03 -12.32 13.80
CA ASN A 202 -13.78 -13.58 13.92
C ASN A 202 -14.99 -13.53 14.88
N ARG A 203 -15.30 -12.38 15.51
CA ARG A 203 -16.48 -12.22 16.39
C ARG A 203 -17.39 -11.03 16.04
N LEU A 204 -17.10 -10.33 14.95
CA LEU A 204 -18.01 -9.30 14.46
C LEU A 204 -18.97 -9.97 13.48
N SER A 205 -20.27 -9.91 13.76
CA SER A 205 -21.31 -10.29 12.80
C SER A 205 -21.02 -9.62 11.44
N PRO A 206 -21.38 -10.25 10.31
CA PRO A 206 -21.16 -9.67 8.98
C PRO A 206 -21.76 -8.27 8.97
N PRO A 207 -20.95 -7.21 8.86
CA PRO A 207 -21.34 -6.03 9.60
C PRO A 207 -22.06 -5.01 8.71
N THR A 208 -23.01 -4.29 9.31
CA THR A 208 -23.18 -2.85 9.12
C THR A 208 -21.91 -2.10 9.56
N PHE A 209 -20.72 -2.54 9.12
CA PHE A 209 -19.47 -1.81 9.25
C PHE A 209 -19.47 -0.91 8.04
N SER A 210 -20.17 0.22 8.20
CA SER A 210 -20.01 1.33 7.30
C SER A 210 -18.52 1.59 7.14
N TRP A 211 -18.10 1.98 5.95
CA TRP A 211 -16.77 2.50 5.67
C TRP A 211 -16.54 3.86 6.36
N SER A 212 -17.21 4.09 7.49
CA SER A 212 -17.21 5.27 8.35
C SER A 212 -16.00 5.31 9.29
N GLY A 213 -15.04 4.40 9.13
CA GLY A 213 -13.66 4.79 9.38
C GLY A 213 -13.29 5.79 8.30
N ASN A 214 -13.75 7.04 8.48
CA ASN A 214 -13.53 8.18 7.59
C ASN A 214 -12.03 8.52 7.65
N TRP A 215 -11.19 7.61 7.20
CA TRP A 215 -9.76 7.79 7.08
C TRP A 215 -9.57 8.42 5.72
N PRO A 216 -9.26 9.72 5.63
CA PRO A 216 -8.96 10.31 4.34
C PRO A 216 -7.79 9.53 3.74
N MET A 217 -8.06 8.68 2.76
CA MET A 217 -7.05 8.06 1.90
C MET A 217 -6.66 9.08 0.84
N THR A 218 -6.21 10.24 1.29
CA THR A 218 -5.49 11.13 0.41
C THR A 218 -4.05 10.73 0.52
N TRP A 219 -3.52 10.00 -0.46
CA TRP A 219 -2.09 9.73 -0.55
C TRP A 219 -1.28 11.00 -0.89
N ARG A 220 -1.96 12.14 -0.96
CA ARG A 220 -1.42 13.48 -1.15
C ARG A 220 -0.84 13.98 0.15
N GLY A 221 0.49 14.02 0.24
CA GLY A 221 1.11 15.16 0.89
C GLY A 221 0.75 16.39 0.07
N ARG A 222 -0.17 17.23 0.56
CA ARG A 222 -0.41 18.55 -0.04
C ARG A 222 0.85 19.40 -0.02
#